data_AF-A0A530BX92-F1
#
_entry.id   AF-A0A530BX92-F1
#
_cell.length_a   1.000
_cell.length_b   1.000
_cell.length_c   1.000
_cell.angle_alpha   90.00
_cell.angle_beta   90.00
_cell.angle_gamma   90.00
#
_symmetry.space_group_name_H-M   'P 1'
#
loop_
_entity.id
_entity.type
_entity.pdbx_description
1 polymer ?
#
loop_
_entity_poly.entity_id
_entity_poly.type
_entity_poly.pdbx_seq_one_letter_code
_entity_poly.pdbx_strand_id
1 'polypeptide(L)' 'QKEAESHGTLHAGGKPSTRDMFEGVYAEMPPHLRRQRQQAGV' A
#
# COMPACT_ATOMS: atom_id res chain seq x y z
N GLN A 1 -20.83 16.87 -1.09
CA GLN A 1 -19.86 15.79 -1.35
C GLN A 1 -18.74 15.96 -0.34
N LYS A 2 -18.39 14.87 0.35
CA LYS A 2 -17.62 14.93 1.62
C LYS A 2 -16.12 15.01 1.30
N GLU A 3 -15.36 15.79 2.06
CA GLU A 3 -13.91 16.02 1.94
C GLU A 3 -13.09 14.75 1.64
N ALA A 4 -13.50 13.61 2.18
CA ALA A 4 -12.94 12.29 1.92
C ALA A 4 -12.82 11.90 0.43
N GLU A 5 -13.75 12.35 -0.42
CA GLU A 5 -13.74 12.04 -1.86
C GLU A 5 -12.51 12.64 -2.57
N SER A 6 -11.90 13.70 -2.01
CA SER A 6 -10.65 14.27 -2.52
C SER A 6 -9.45 13.32 -2.37
N HIS A 7 -9.51 12.38 -1.44
CA HIS A 7 -8.48 11.34 -1.24
C HIS A 7 -8.67 10.12 -2.14
N GLY A 8 -9.78 10.05 -2.86
CA GLY A 8 -10.07 8.99 -3.82
C GLY A 8 -11.36 8.26 -3.52
N THR A 9 -11.79 7.53 -4.54
CA THR A 9 -12.98 6.71 -4.61
C THR A 9 -12.60 5.41 -5.30
N LEU A 10 -13.53 4.45 -5.39
CA LEU A 10 -13.28 3.23 -6.16
C LEU A 10 -12.97 3.53 -7.64
N HIS A 11 -13.57 4.59 -8.19
CA HIS A 11 -13.49 4.94 -9.62
C HIS A 11 -12.39 5.96 -9.95
N ALA A 12 -11.93 6.77 -9.00
CA ALA A 12 -11.00 7.87 -9.25
C ALA A 12 -10.12 8.19 -8.03
N GLY A 13 -8.94 8.77 -8.23
CA GLY A 13 -8.00 9.13 -7.16
C GLY A 13 -6.83 8.15 -7.00
N GLY A 14 -5.81 8.58 -6.27
CA GLY A 14 -4.59 7.80 -6.05
C GLY A 14 -4.86 6.59 -5.17
N LYS A 15 -4.65 5.38 -5.70
CA LYS A 15 -4.66 4.17 -4.88
C LYS A 15 -3.40 4.16 -4.00
N PRO A 16 -3.48 3.60 -2.77
CA PRO A 16 -2.29 3.39 -1.96
C PRO A 16 -1.20 2.64 -2.73
N SER A 17 0.06 2.92 -2.40
CA SER A 17 1.18 2.26 -3.06
C SER A 17 1.16 0.76 -2.78
N THR A 18 1.54 -0.05 -3.77
CA THR A 18 1.75 -1.50 -3.59
C THR A 18 2.84 -1.79 -2.56
N ARG A 19 3.78 -0.85 -2.36
CA ARG A 19 4.77 -0.91 -1.28
C ARG A 19 4.13 -0.99 0.10
N ASP A 20 3.14 -0.14 0.33
CA ASP A 20 2.57 0.11 1.66
C ASP A 20 1.78 -1.12 2.13
N MET A 21 1.36 -1.98 1.21
CA MET A 21 0.71 -3.27 1.50
C MET A 21 1.52 -4.18 2.43
N PHE A 22 2.85 -4.04 2.44
CA PHE A 22 3.75 -4.88 3.23
C PHE A 22 4.18 -4.23 4.55
N GLU A 23 3.79 -2.97 4.79
CA GLU A 23 4.17 -2.23 6.00
C GLU A 23 3.19 -2.54 7.15
N GLY A 24 3.68 -2.51 8.41
CA GLY A 24 2.83 -2.72 9.59
C GLY A 24 2.34 -4.15 9.85
N VAL A 25 2.65 -5.12 8.99
CA VAL A 25 2.29 -6.55 9.19
C VAL A 25 3.00 -7.13 10.41
N TYR A 26 4.24 -6.71 10.64
CA TYR A 26 5.05 -7.02 11.80
C TYR A 26 5.69 -5.73 12.32
N ALA A 27 6.09 -5.70 13.60
CA ALA A 27 6.80 -4.57 14.19
C ALA A 27 8.08 -4.22 13.41
N GLU A 28 8.77 -5.24 12.90
CA GLU A 28 9.90 -5.11 11.99
C GLU A 28 9.67 -5.98 10.76
N MET A 29 9.99 -5.46 9.57
CA MET A 29 9.75 -6.18 8.32
C MET A 29 10.64 -7.42 8.21
N PRO A 30 10.08 -8.64 8.25
CA PRO A 30 10.86 -9.87 8.21
C PRO A 30 11.39 -10.15 6.78
N PRO A 31 12.40 -11.03 6.62
CA PRO A 31 13.06 -11.26 5.33
C PRO A 31 12.14 -11.74 4.20
N HIS A 32 11.09 -12.51 4.50
CA HIS A 32 10.16 -13.01 3.47
C HIS A 32 9.27 -11.90 2.89
N LEU A 33 8.80 -10.94 3.70
CA LEU A 33 8.03 -9.79 3.19
C LEU A 33 8.90 -8.86 2.34
N ARG A 34 10.20 -8.71 2.66
CA ARG A 34 11.15 -7.97 1.82
C ARG A 34 11.28 -8.58 0.43
N ARG A 35 11.34 -9.92 0.34
CA ARG A 35 11.40 -10.65 -0.94
C ARG A 35 10.10 -10.51 -1.73
N GLN A 36 8.95 -10.62 -1.09
CA GLN A 36 7.64 -10.46 -1.75
C GLN A 36 7.44 -9.04 -2.28
N ARG A 37 7.88 -8.02 -1.52
CA ARG A 37 7.86 -6.63 -1.98
C ARG A 37 8.66 -6.44 -3.27
N GLN A 38 9.88 -7.00 -3.33
CA GLN A 38 10.69 -6.96 -4.55
C GLN A 38 10.04 -7.69 -5.73
N GLN A 39 9.41 -8.85 -5.49
CA GLN A 39 8.68 -9.60 -6.52
C GLN A 39 7.48 -8.83 -7.07
N ALA A 40 6.85 -7.99 -6.24
CA ALA A 40 5.74 -7.13 -6.65
C ALA A 40 6.18 -5.90 -7.48
N GLY A 41 7.48 -5.77 -7.80
CA GLY A 41 8.02 -4.67 -8.60
C GLY A 41 8.27 -3.38 -7.82
N VAL A 42 8.45 -3.48 -6.49
CA VAL A 42 8.73 -2.36 -5.57
C VAL A 42 10.17 -2.38 -5.08
#